data_AF-A0A1H1SJB3-F1
#
_entry.id   AF-A0A1H1SJB3-F1
#
_cell.length_a   1.000
_cell.length_b   1.000
_cell.length_c   1.000
_cell.angle_alpha   90.00
_cell.angle_beta   90.00
_cell.angle_gamma   90.00
#
_symmetry.space_group_name_H-M   'P 1'
#
loop_
_entity.id
_entity.type
_entity.pdbx_description
1 polymer ?
#
loop_
_entity_poly.entity_id
_entity_poly.type
_entity_poly.pdbx_seq_one_letter_code
_entity_poly.pdbx_strand_id
1 'polypeptide(L)'
;MITLQRRQLVGHDILLARHGNHICSMRVDRGNGTVVALLDDGTTDSAPNMIAPDLNLPRTVRSVLREDWKLLSIMTGAATAWAALMVGAAVVIASSMGDSAAVDMMYAYPAY
;
A
#
# COMPACT_ATOMS: atom_id res chain seq x y z
N MET A 1 20.50 -28.86 8.21
CA MET A 1 20.21 -28.09 6.99
C MET A 1 19.05 -27.15 7.30
N ILE A 2 19.36 -25.91 7.71
CA ILE A 2 18.34 -24.91 8.07
C ILE A 2 17.92 -24.24 6.77
N THR A 3 16.71 -24.54 6.32
CA THR A 3 16.07 -23.83 5.20
C THR A 3 15.70 -22.43 5.69
N LEU A 4 16.48 -21.42 5.30
CA LEU A 4 16.14 -20.01 5.53
C LEU A 4 14.82 -19.71 4.82
N GLN A 5 13.72 -19.62 5.58
CA GLN A 5 12.43 -19.22 5.06
C GLN A 5 12.45 -17.75 4.61
N ARG A 6 11.69 -17.48 3.55
CA ARG A 6 11.77 -16.37 2.59
C ARG A 6 11.58 -14.93 3.12
N ARG A 7 11.62 -14.70 4.43
CA ARG A 7 11.68 -13.36 5.04
C ARG A 7 12.47 -13.46 6.33
N GLN A 8 13.79 -13.46 6.20
CA GLN A 8 14.69 -13.22 7.32
C GLN A 8 14.39 -11.80 7.81
N LEU A 9 13.73 -11.70 8.95
CA LEU A 9 13.36 -10.44 9.59
C LEU A 9 14.56 -9.97 10.39
N VAL A 10 14.87 -8.68 10.35
CA VAL A 10 16.04 -8.10 11.05
C VAL A 10 16.03 -8.45 12.54
N GLY A 11 14.84 -8.49 13.18
CA GLY A 11 14.71 -8.86 14.58
C GLY A 11 15.21 -10.27 14.90
N HIS A 12 15.16 -11.20 13.93
CA HIS A 12 15.70 -12.55 14.09
C HIS A 12 17.22 -12.52 14.22
N ASP A 13 17.90 -11.79 13.32
CA ASP A 13 19.37 -11.68 13.33
C ASP A 13 19.85 -10.92 14.57
N ILE A 14 19.10 -9.90 15.02
CA ILE A 14 19.39 -9.19 16.27
C ILE A 14 19.31 -10.14 17.47
N LEU A 15 18.26 -10.95 17.57
CA LEU A 15 18.08 -11.87 18.69
C LEU A 15 19.10 -13.02 18.65
N LEU A 16 19.41 -13.54 17.46
CA LEU A 16 20.49 -14.51 17.28
C LEU A 16 21.85 -13.93 17.69
N ALA A 17 22.14 -12.68 17.35
CA ALA A 17 23.38 -12.03 17.76
C ALA A 17 23.43 -11.78 19.28
N ARG A 18 22.28 -11.54 19.92
CA ARG A 18 22.21 -11.24 21.36
C ARG A 18 22.25 -12.48 22.24
N HIS A 19 21.57 -13.56 21.83
CA HIS A 19 21.35 -14.76 22.66
C HIS A 19 21.87 -16.05 22.05
N GLY A 20 22.00 -16.13 20.72
CA GLY A 20 22.52 -17.31 20.03
C GLY A 20 21.79 -18.61 20.42
N ASN A 21 22.54 -19.54 21.02
CA ASN A 21 22.03 -20.85 21.42
C ASN A 21 21.09 -20.83 22.65
N HIS A 22 20.98 -19.71 23.36
CA HIS A 22 20.07 -19.60 24.50
C HIS A 22 18.60 -19.44 24.08
N ILE A 23 18.32 -19.38 22.77
CA ILE A 23 16.97 -19.23 22.24
C ILE A 23 16.29 -20.59 22.11
N CYS A 24 15.19 -20.79 22.85
CA CYS A 24 14.32 -21.96 22.72
C CYS A 24 13.35 -21.83 21.54
N SER A 25 12.73 -20.67 21.39
CA SER A 25 11.79 -20.41 20.28
C SER A 25 11.70 -18.92 19.94
N MET A 26 11.28 -18.62 18.71
CA MET A 26 11.01 -17.25 18.27
C MET A 26 9.64 -17.16 17.62
N ARG A 27 8.93 -16.07 17.89
CA ARG A 27 7.68 -15.73 17.20
C ARG A 27 7.73 -14.32 16.63
N VAL A 28 7.02 -14.12 15.52
CA VAL A 28 6.85 -12.79 14.92
C VAL A 28 5.58 -12.15 15.48
N ASP A 29 5.73 -11.01 16.16
CA ASP A 29 4.62 -10.14 16.53
C ASP A 29 4.40 -9.12 15.41
N ARG A 30 3.41 -9.39 14.56
CA ARG A 30 3.05 -8.52 13.43
C ARG A 30 2.34 -7.24 13.86
N GLY A 31 1.72 -7.23 15.04
CA GLY A 31 1.05 -6.04 15.58
C GLY A 31 2.07 -4.96 15.93
N ASN A 32 3.15 -5.37 16.58
CA ASN A 32 4.23 -4.47 17.01
C ASN A 32 5.42 -4.41 16.04
N GLY A 33 5.43 -5.25 14.99
CA GLY A 33 6.54 -5.30 14.04
C GLY A 33 7.84 -5.82 14.64
N THR A 34 7.76 -6.66 15.68
CA THR A 34 8.90 -7.20 16.43
C THR A 34 9.00 -8.72 16.28
N VAL A 35 10.16 -9.28 16.62
CA VAL A 35 10.34 -10.70 16.91
C VAL A 35 10.52 -10.81 18.41
N VAL A 36 9.89 -11.82 19.01
CA VAL A 36 10.01 -12.15 20.44
C VAL A 36 10.67 -13.53 20.53
N ALA A 37 11.76 -13.62 21.30
CA ALA A 37 12.44 -14.86 21.64
C ALA A 37 12.05 -15.30 23.06
N LEU A 38 11.82 -16.60 23.23
CA LEU A 38 11.78 -17.28 24.52
C LEU A 38 13.14 -17.92 24.77
N LEU A 39 13.74 -17.63 25.92
CA LEU A 39 15.07 -18.10 26.30
C LEU A 39 14.99 -19.37 27.15
N ASP A 40 16.11 -20.06 27.29
CA ASP A 40 16.29 -21.29 28.08
C ASP A 40 16.08 -21.09 29.59
N ASP A 41 16.33 -19.88 30.09
CA ASP A 41 16.03 -19.44 31.46
C ASP A 41 14.54 -19.11 31.71
N GLY A 42 13.70 -19.22 30.68
CA GLY A 42 12.27 -18.91 30.73
C GLY A 42 11.93 -17.43 30.57
N THR A 43 12.93 -16.55 30.41
CA THR A 43 12.71 -15.14 30.14
C THR A 43 12.41 -14.88 28.66
N THR A 44 11.91 -13.68 28.35
CA THR A 44 11.60 -13.28 26.99
C THR A 44 12.29 -11.98 26.61
N ASP A 45 12.87 -11.93 25.42
CA ASP A 45 13.44 -10.72 24.82
C ASP A 45 12.78 -10.42 23.47
N SER A 46 12.84 -9.17 23.03
CA SER A 46 12.26 -8.73 21.76
C SER A 46 13.18 -7.81 20.97
N ALA A 47 13.08 -7.89 19.64
CA ALA A 47 13.82 -7.03 18.72
C ALA A 47 12.92 -6.50 17.60
N PRO A 48 13.08 -5.23 17.19
CA PRO A 48 12.33 -4.64 16.10
C PRO A 48 12.78 -5.22 14.75
N ASN A 49 11.83 -5.40 13.82
CA ASN A 49 12.12 -5.80 12.44
C ASN A 49 12.48 -4.63 11.53
N MET A 50 12.50 -3.42 12.09
CA MET A 50 12.83 -2.19 11.39
C MET A 50 14.09 -1.60 12.04
N ILE A 51 15.13 -1.35 11.24
CA ILE A 51 16.43 -0.87 11.71
C ILE A 51 16.33 0.55 12.27
N ALA A 52 15.48 1.38 11.67
CA ALA A 52 15.11 2.69 12.21
C ALA A 52 13.77 3.13 11.60
N PRO A 53 12.72 3.37 12.40
CA PRO A 53 11.42 3.82 11.89
C PRO A 53 11.49 5.20 11.22
N ASP A 54 12.45 6.04 11.63
CA ASP A 54 12.68 7.36 11.07
C ASP A 54 13.71 7.37 9.92
N LEU A 55 14.14 6.19 9.47
CA LEU A 55 15.10 6.11 8.37
C LEU A 55 14.40 6.49 7.07
N ASN A 56 14.76 7.65 6.53
CA ASN A 56 14.16 8.21 5.33
C ASN A 56 14.63 7.40 4.10
N LEU A 57 13.90 6.33 3.79
CA LEU A 57 14.15 5.49 2.61
C LEU A 57 13.79 6.28 1.34
N PRO A 58 14.52 6.08 0.22
CA PRO A 58 14.16 6.69 -1.05
C PRO A 58 12.73 6.32 -1.42
N ARG A 59 11.91 7.32 -1.74
CA ARG A 59 10.51 7.12 -2.11
C ARG A 59 10.43 6.24 -3.35
N THR A 60 9.68 5.15 -3.25
CA THR A 60 9.40 4.27 -4.39
C THR A 60 7.98 4.51 -4.86
N VAL A 61 7.67 4.17 -6.11
CA VAL A 61 6.29 4.26 -6.65
C VAL A 61 5.29 3.56 -5.72
N ARG A 62 5.69 2.41 -5.14
CA ARG A 62 4.88 1.64 -4.21
C ARG A 62 4.67 2.33 -2.85
N SER A 63 5.67 3.04 -2.33
CA SER A 63 5.54 3.75 -1.05
C SER A 63 4.60 4.94 -1.21
N VAL A 64 4.76 5.72 -2.28
CA VAL A 64 3.88 6.86 -2.60
C VAL A 64 2.43 6.42 -2.79
N LEU A 65 2.18 5.36 -3.57
CA LEU A 65 0.84 4.79 -3.75
C LEU A 65 0.19 4.34 -2.43
N ARG A 66 0.98 3.86 -1.46
CA ARG A 66 0.47 3.40 -0.16
C ARG A 66 0.20 4.57 0.78
N GLU A 67 1.14 5.50 0.86
CA GLU A 67 1.08 6.66 1.76
C GLU A 67 -0.05 7.61 1.32
N ASP A 68 -0.16 7.87 0.02
CA ASP A 68 -1.05 8.89 -0.53
C ASP A 68 -2.32 8.31 -1.18
N TRP A 69 -2.67 7.04 -0.95
CA TRP A 69 -3.84 6.41 -1.59
C TRP A 69 -5.12 7.22 -1.35
N LYS A 70 -5.34 7.75 -0.14
CA LYS A 70 -6.53 8.57 0.16
C LYS A 70 -6.58 9.81 -0.73
N LEU A 71 -5.48 10.55 -0.81
CA LEU A 71 -5.39 11.76 -1.61
C LEU A 71 -5.56 11.44 -3.10
N LEU A 72 -4.89 10.39 -3.60
CA LEU A 72 -5.04 9.92 -4.97
C LEU A 72 -6.49 9.52 -5.28
N SER A 73 -7.16 8.83 -4.35
CA SER A 73 -8.55 8.39 -4.53
C SER A 73 -9.52 9.58 -4.58
N ILE A 74 -9.32 10.59 -3.74
CA ILE A 74 -10.15 11.80 -3.72
C ILE A 74 -9.97 12.59 -5.01
N MET A 75 -8.72 12.81 -5.44
CA MET A 75 -8.43 13.54 -6.68
C MET A 75 -8.98 12.81 -7.90
N THR A 76 -8.81 11.49 -7.95
CA THR A 76 -9.37 10.66 -9.02
C THR A 76 -10.90 10.72 -9.01
N GLY A 77 -11.53 10.62 -7.84
CA GLY A 77 -12.98 10.72 -7.68
C GLY A 77 -13.53 12.10 -8.07
N ALA A 78 -12.83 13.18 -7.72
CA ALA A 78 -13.22 14.53 -8.11
C ALA A 78 -13.12 14.74 -9.63
N ALA A 79 -12.04 14.26 -10.24
CA ALA A 79 -11.86 14.34 -11.68
C ALA A 79 -12.92 13.53 -12.45
N THR A 80 -13.23 12.31 -12.01
CA THR A 80 -14.27 11.48 -12.64
C THR A 80 -15.67 12.04 -12.42
N ALA A 81 -15.98 12.58 -11.24
CA ALA A 81 -17.24 13.25 -10.98
C ALA A 81 -17.41 14.49 -11.88
N TRP A 82 -16.36 15.29 -12.06
CA TRP A 82 -16.39 16.44 -12.95
C TRP A 82 -16.59 16.03 -14.41
N ALA A 83 -15.85 15.01 -14.88
CA ALA A 83 -16.01 14.47 -16.22
C ALA A 83 -17.43 13.97 -16.46
N ALA A 84 -18.01 13.22 -15.50
CA ALA A 84 -19.39 12.73 -15.59
C ALA A 84 -20.40 13.88 -15.65
N LEU A 85 -20.19 14.95 -14.90
CA LEU A 85 -21.03 16.15 -14.94
C LEU A 85 -21.00 16.82 -16.33
N MET A 86 -19.80 16.98 -16.91
CA MET A 86 -19.66 17.59 -18.24
C MET A 86 -20.30 16.75 -19.34
N VAL A 87 -20.11 15.42 -19.29
CA VAL A 87 -20.76 14.50 -20.22
C VAL A 87 -22.28 14.55 -20.07
N GLY A 88 -22.80 14.54 -18.84
CA GLY A 88 -24.23 14.66 -18.59
C GLY A 88 -24.82 15.98 -19.11
N ALA A 89 -24.11 17.11 -18.89
CA ALA A 89 -24.51 18.40 -19.40
C ALA A 89 -24.56 18.43 -20.94
N ALA A 90 -23.54 17.85 -21.61
CA ALA A 90 -23.51 17.76 -23.06
C ALA A 90 -24.71 16.96 -23.62
N VAL A 91 -25.07 15.84 -23.00
CA VAL A 91 -26.23 15.03 -23.41
C VAL A 91 -27.55 15.80 -23.25
N VAL A 92 -27.73 16.53 -22.15
CA VAL A 92 -28.94 17.35 -21.92
C VAL A 92 -29.04 18.48 -22.95
N ILE A 93 -27.93 19.15 -23.25
CA ILE A 93 -27.91 20.20 -24.27
C ILE A 93 -28.21 19.63 -25.66
N ALA A 94 -27.56 18.53 -26.05
CA ALA A 94 -27.79 17.90 -27.35
C ALA A 94 -29.24 17.41 -27.53
N SER A 95 -29.83 16.83 -26.47
CA SER A 95 -31.22 16.35 -26.50
C SER A 95 -32.26 17.48 -26.49
N SER A 96 -31.97 18.62 -25.86
CA SER A 96 -32.89 19.78 -25.83
C SER A 96 -32.83 20.63 -27.10
N MET A 97 -31.73 20.60 -27.85
CA MET A 97 -31.60 21.33 -29.11
C MET A 97 -32.34 20.67 -30.29
N GLY A 98 -32.89 19.47 -30.12
CA GLY A 98 -33.62 18.75 -31.18
C GLY A 98 -32.77 18.39 -32.41
N ASP A 99 -31.46 18.62 -32.34
CA ASP A 99 -30.51 18.41 -33.42
C ASP A 99 -29.85 17.04 -33.25
N SER A 100 -30.36 16.04 -33.99
CA SER A 100 -29.85 14.67 -33.97
C SER A 100 -28.38 14.57 -34.35
N ALA A 101 -27.84 15.58 -35.06
CA ALA A 101 -26.44 15.64 -35.47
C ALA A 101 -25.46 15.78 -34.29
N ALA A 102 -25.83 16.49 -33.21
CA ALA A 102 -24.98 16.65 -32.04
C ALA A 102 -24.85 15.34 -31.23
N VAL A 103 -25.92 14.55 -31.20
CA VAL A 103 -25.94 13.22 -30.56
C VAL A 103 -25.14 12.20 -31.39
N ASP A 104 -25.31 12.20 -32.72
CA ASP A 104 -24.52 11.35 -33.62
C ASP A 104 -23.02 11.67 -33.56
N MET A 105 -22.63 12.95 -33.45
CA MET A 105 -21.23 13.36 -33.27
C MET A 105 -20.62 12.87 -31.94
N MET A 106 -21.43 12.74 -30.89
CA MET A 106 -20.98 12.20 -29.59
C MET A 106 -20.74 10.68 -29.66
N TYR A 107 -21.57 9.94 -30.39
CA TYR A 107 -21.35 8.51 -30.67
C TYR A 107 -20.26 8.26 -31.72
N ALA A 108 -20.03 9.22 -32.62
CA ALA A 108 -18.99 9.16 -33.63
C ALA A 108 -17.60 9.57 -33.13
N TYR A 109 -17.47 10.11 -31.90
CA TYR A 109 -16.17 10.49 -31.36
C TYR A 109 -15.35 9.23 -31.05
N PRO A 110 -14.26 8.96 -31.80
CA PRO A 110 -13.45 7.78 -31.55
C PRO A 110 -12.67 7.99 -30.25
N ALA A 111 -12.93 7.11 -29.28
CA ALA A 111 -12.08 6.98 -28.10
C ALA A 111 -10.73 6.42 -28.56
N TYR A 112 -9.75 7.30 -28.77
CA TYR A 112 -8.35 6.91 -28.87
C TYR A 112 -7.80 6.59 -27.48
#